data_AF-A0A0B8NZ22-F1
#
_entry.id   AF-A0A0B8NZ22-F1
#
_cell.length_a   1.000
_cell.length_b   1.000
_cell.length_c   1.000
_cell.angle_alpha   90.00
_cell.angle_beta   90.00
_cell.angle_gamma   90.00
#
_symmetry.space_group_name_H-M   'P 1'
#
loop_
_entity.id
_entity.type
_entity.pdbx_description
1 polymer ?
#
loop_
_entity_poly.entity_id
_entity_poly.type
_entity_poly.pdbx_seq_one_letter_code
_entity_poly.pdbx_strand_id
1 'polypeptide(L)'
;MTIEHKPNIPLLIAGPILRRVSCTELAIWLATSQDVEIKLELAPNGGARQSYHLKPNSQRLISLDFSPALKYQLLDIELESELPTDSVIEYRLELKSGDTWQDITELVPELLYPEQDSLQFRIPQRVRSLLHGSCRKPHYQGTDGVVEADKYLQGLIAKEHSEVENEWPSMLVMSGDQIYADDVAGPMLSAIHQVANILQFPEERWGTDPDSDVTMSSGELYQHPDSYYQRDQLLPCTEDNRNLVKTLFGGAKKPIFTSTNADNHLISLGEYMACYLLSWSKTLGS
;
A
#
# COMPACT_ATOMS: atom_id res chain seq x y z
N MET A 1 -13.05 -17.20 -29.96
CA MET A 1 -13.43 -17.76 -28.64
C MET A 1 -12.31 -17.43 -27.67
N THR A 2 -12.35 -16.24 -27.08
CA THR A 2 -11.46 -15.87 -25.98
C THR A 2 -12.08 -16.47 -24.73
N ILE A 3 -11.44 -17.48 -24.17
CA ILE A 3 -11.75 -17.93 -22.82
C ILE A 3 -11.24 -16.80 -21.93
N GLU A 4 -12.11 -15.88 -21.52
CA GLU A 4 -11.82 -14.93 -20.45
C GLU A 4 -11.61 -15.74 -19.17
N HIS A 5 -10.38 -16.14 -18.91
CA HIS A 5 -9.98 -16.54 -17.58
C HIS A 5 -10.08 -15.28 -16.72
N LYS A 6 -11.18 -15.12 -15.99
CA LYS A 6 -11.22 -14.11 -14.92
C LYS A 6 -10.12 -14.50 -13.92
N PRO A 7 -9.11 -13.65 -13.70
CA PRO A 7 -8.07 -13.95 -12.73
C PRO A 7 -8.72 -14.11 -11.35
N ASN A 8 -8.28 -15.14 -10.61
CA ASN A 8 -8.75 -15.37 -9.25
C ASN A 8 -8.08 -14.34 -8.35
N ILE A 9 -8.84 -13.37 -7.84
CA ILE A 9 -8.33 -12.30 -7.00
C ILE A 9 -8.27 -12.83 -5.56
N PRO A 10 -7.10 -12.83 -4.90
CA PRO A 10 -6.96 -13.35 -3.54
C PRO A 10 -7.81 -12.53 -2.55
N LEU A 11 -8.26 -13.18 -1.47
CA LEU A 11 -9.04 -12.50 -0.42
C LEU A 11 -8.24 -11.37 0.23
N LEU A 12 -6.97 -11.63 0.56
CA LEU A 12 -6.01 -10.64 1.04
C LEU A 12 -5.15 -10.16 -0.14
N ILE A 13 -5.29 -8.88 -0.49
CA ILE A 13 -4.56 -8.25 -1.59
C ILE A 13 -3.25 -7.64 -1.07
N ALA A 14 -3.30 -6.89 0.04
CA ALA A 14 -2.12 -6.25 0.63
C ALA A 14 -2.26 -6.08 2.14
N GLY A 15 -1.12 -5.96 2.83
CA GLY A 15 -1.04 -5.86 4.29
C GLY A 15 -0.99 -7.24 4.97
N PRO A 16 -1.25 -7.30 6.29
CA PRO A 16 -1.57 -6.17 7.17
C PRO A 16 -0.37 -5.25 7.39
N ILE A 17 -0.62 -3.95 7.56
CA ILE A 17 0.40 -3.00 8.03
C ILE A 17 -0.12 -2.29 9.28
N LEU A 18 0.65 -2.42 10.37
CA LEU A 18 0.42 -1.69 11.61
C LEU A 18 0.86 -0.23 11.40
N ARG A 19 -0.09 0.71 11.46
CA ARG A 19 0.16 2.14 11.21
C ARG A 19 0.37 2.92 12.48
N ARG A 20 -0.36 2.55 13.54
CA ARG A 20 -0.26 3.14 14.86
C ARG A 20 -0.38 2.03 15.88
N VAL A 21 0.56 2.00 16.81
CA VAL A 21 0.52 1.08 17.94
C VAL A 21 0.91 1.89 19.17
N SER A 22 0.01 1.96 20.14
CA SER A 22 0.26 2.50 21.47
C SER A 22 -0.25 1.51 22.52
N CYS A 23 -0.06 1.82 23.80
CA CYS A 23 -0.59 0.97 24.86
C CYS A 23 -2.12 0.94 24.86
N THR A 24 -2.79 1.95 24.30
CA THR A 24 -4.25 2.12 24.38
C THR A 24 -4.96 2.07 23.04
N GLU A 25 -4.24 2.16 21.92
CA GLU A 25 -4.81 2.23 20.58
C GLU A 25 -4.00 1.41 19.58
N LEU A 26 -4.70 0.83 18.61
CA LEU A 26 -4.11 0.05 17.54
C LEU A 26 -4.81 0.38 16.22
N ALA A 27 -4.03 0.75 15.21
CA ALA A 27 -4.51 0.95 13.84
C ALA A 27 -3.78 0.03 12.87
N ILE A 28 -4.56 -0.75 12.10
CA ILE A 28 -4.07 -1.70 11.09
C ILE A 28 -4.81 -1.42 9.80
N TRP A 29 -4.09 -1.39 8.67
CA TRP A 29 -4.73 -1.43 7.36
C TRP A 29 -4.39 -2.71 6.59
N LEU A 30 -5.35 -3.18 5.81
CA LEU A 30 -5.17 -4.21 4.79
C LEU A 30 -6.11 -3.93 3.60
N ALA A 31 -5.81 -4.52 2.45
CA ALA A 31 -6.68 -4.49 1.28
C ALA A 31 -7.26 -5.89 1.03
N THR A 32 -8.57 -5.96 0.80
CA THR A 32 -9.29 -7.22 0.52
C THR A 32 -10.05 -7.14 -0.79
N SER A 33 -10.31 -8.28 -1.42
CA SER A 33 -11.06 -8.32 -2.69
C SER A 33 -12.57 -8.13 -2.53
N GLN A 34 -13.07 -8.20 -1.29
CA GLN A 34 -14.48 -8.06 -0.94
C GLN A 34 -14.62 -7.58 0.52
N ASP A 35 -15.84 -7.28 0.94
CA ASP A 35 -16.12 -6.97 2.35
C ASP A 35 -15.89 -8.20 3.23
N VAL A 36 -15.29 -8.00 4.40
CA VAL A 36 -14.94 -9.06 5.34
C VAL A 36 -15.30 -8.68 6.77
N GLU A 37 -15.82 -9.64 7.54
CA GLU A 37 -15.74 -9.54 9.01
C GLU A 37 -14.32 -9.91 9.42
N ILE A 38 -13.80 -9.24 10.46
CA ILE A 38 -12.42 -9.44 10.93
C ILE A 38 -12.47 -9.82 12.40
N LYS A 39 -11.71 -10.86 12.77
CA LYS A 39 -11.35 -11.11 14.16
C LYS A 39 -9.91 -10.72 14.36
N LEU A 40 -9.65 -9.93 15.40
CA LEU A 40 -8.32 -9.63 15.89
C LEU A 40 -8.17 -10.22 17.28
N GLU A 41 -7.16 -11.06 17.47
CA GLU A 41 -6.73 -11.51 18.79
C GLU A 41 -5.37 -10.92 19.12
N LEU A 42 -5.23 -10.39 20.34
CA LEU A 42 -3.98 -9.89 20.89
C LEU A 42 -3.59 -10.74 22.10
N ALA A 43 -2.36 -11.24 22.10
CA ALA A 43 -1.79 -12.08 23.15
C ALA A 43 -0.47 -11.48 23.63
N PRO A 44 -0.50 -10.48 24.54
CA PRO A 44 0.71 -9.97 25.19
C PRO A 44 1.34 -11.04 26.07
N ASN A 45 2.67 -11.18 26.03
CA ASN A 45 3.37 -12.09 26.92
C ASN A 45 3.20 -11.65 28.39
N GLY A 46 2.65 -12.52 29.23
CA GLY A 46 2.37 -12.22 30.64
C GLY A 46 1.21 -11.26 30.90
N GLY A 47 0.43 -10.89 29.87
CA GLY A 47 -0.74 -10.01 29.97
C GLY A 47 -2.06 -10.72 29.66
N ALA A 48 -3.17 -9.98 29.79
CA ALA A 48 -4.49 -10.47 29.43
C ALA A 48 -4.67 -10.50 27.90
N ARG A 49 -5.19 -11.61 27.38
CA ARG A 49 -5.60 -11.70 25.97
C ARG A 49 -6.80 -10.81 25.71
N GLN A 50 -6.84 -10.20 24.54
CA GLN A 50 -7.94 -9.37 24.08
C GLN A 50 -8.42 -9.90 22.72
N SER A 51 -9.74 -9.89 22.49
CA SER A 51 -10.34 -10.38 21.25
C SER A 51 -11.39 -9.40 20.76
N TYR A 52 -11.32 -9.06 19.49
CA TYR A 52 -12.17 -8.09 18.84
C TYR A 52 -12.84 -8.74 17.64
N HIS A 53 -14.17 -8.75 17.62
CA HIS A 53 -14.94 -9.12 16.42
C HIS A 53 -15.47 -7.86 15.75
N LEU A 54 -14.94 -7.60 14.57
CA LEU A 54 -15.14 -6.38 13.82
C LEU A 54 -16.00 -6.67 12.59
N LYS A 55 -17.10 -5.92 12.46
CA LYS A 55 -17.96 -5.98 11.28
C LYS A 55 -17.65 -4.83 10.34
N PRO A 56 -17.80 -5.00 9.01
CA PRO A 56 -17.63 -3.91 8.06
C PRO A 56 -18.44 -2.68 8.47
N ASN A 57 -17.85 -1.49 8.32
CA ASN A 57 -18.48 -0.20 8.61
C ASN A 57 -19.00 -0.07 10.05
N SER A 58 -18.26 -0.64 11.00
CA SER A 58 -18.48 -0.44 12.43
C SER A 58 -17.54 0.63 12.99
N GLN A 59 -17.74 1.03 14.24
CA GLN A 59 -16.90 2.05 14.89
C GLN A 59 -15.40 1.70 14.90
N ARG A 60 -15.07 0.39 14.93
CA ARG A 60 -13.69 -0.12 15.01
C ARG A 60 -13.15 -0.66 13.69
N LEU A 61 -13.96 -0.67 12.63
CA LEU A 61 -13.58 -1.15 11.29
C LEU A 61 -14.28 -0.34 10.21
N ILE A 62 -13.49 0.50 9.54
CA ILE A 62 -13.90 1.31 8.40
C ILE A 62 -13.57 0.50 7.12
N SER A 63 -14.59 0.16 6.34
CA SER A 63 -14.40 -0.45 5.00
C SER A 63 -14.59 0.65 3.96
N LEU A 64 -13.56 0.90 3.16
CA LEU A 64 -13.61 1.85 2.05
C LEU A 64 -13.70 1.11 0.73
N ASP A 65 -14.79 1.33 0.01
CA ASP A 65 -15.06 0.75 -1.29
C ASP A 65 -14.30 1.51 -2.37
N PHE A 66 -13.32 0.85 -3.00
CA PHE A 66 -12.62 1.43 -4.14
C PHE A 66 -13.16 0.89 -5.48
N SER A 67 -13.43 -0.41 -5.53
CA SER A 67 -14.00 -1.08 -6.70
C SER A 67 -14.76 -2.34 -6.28
N PRO A 68 -15.49 -3.01 -7.20
CA PRO A 68 -16.14 -4.28 -6.90
C PRO A 68 -15.18 -5.38 -6.41
N ALA A 69 -13.89 -5.25 -6.71
CA ALA A 69 -12.86 -6.23 -6.37
C ALA A 69 -11.75 -5.68 -5.46
N LEU A 70 -11.97 -4.52 -4.83
CA LEU A 70 -11.01 -3.90 -3.91
C LEU A 70 -11.74 -3.09 -2.83
N LYS A 71 -11.49 -3.50 -1.59
CA LYS A 71 -11.89 -2.83 -0.36
C LYS A 71 -10.64 -2.53 0.47
N TYR A 72 -10.55 -1.34 1.02
CA TYR A 72 -9.56 -1.04 2.06
C TYR A 72 -10.20 -1.21 3.43
N GLN A 73 -9.63 -2.07 4.27
CA GLN A 73 -10.07 -2.29 5.63
C GLN A 73 -9.14 -1.54 6.57
N LEU A 74 -9.67 -0.58 7.31
CA LEU A 74 -8.97 0.16 8.35
C LEU A 74 -9.55 -0.20 9.71
N LEU A 75 -8.77 -0.96 10.47
CA LEU A 75 -9.05 -1.21 11.89
C LEU A 75 -8.54 0.00 12.65
N ASP A 76 -9.38 0.58 13.49
CA ASP A 76 -9.04 1.66 14.42
C ASP A 76 -9.64 1.33 15.78
N ILE A 77 -8.81 0.79 16.67
CA ILE A 77 -9.25 0.10 17.88
C ILE A 77 -8.74 0.84 19.10
N GLU A 78 -9.67 1.32 19.92
CA GLU A 78 -9.43 1.65 21.32
C GLU A 78 -9.45 0.36 22.16
N LEU A 79 -8.35 0.11 22.86
CA LEU A 79 -8.10 -1.14 23.56
C LEU A 79 -8.82 -1.19 24.92
N GLU A 80 -9.39 -2.34 25.24
CA GLU A 80 -10.13 -2.56 26.49
C GLU A 80 -9.21 -2.61 27.72
N SER A 81 -7.94 -2.96 27.51
CA SER A 81 -6.90 -2.90 28.53
C SER A 81 -5.56 -2.52 27.89
N GLU A 82 -4.71 -1.84 28.66
CA GLU A 82 -3.43 -1.38 28.15
C GLU A 82 -2.52 -2.56 27.76
N LEU A 83 -1.90 -2.45 26.59
CA LEU A 83 -0.85 -3.37 26.16
C LEU A 83 0.47 -3.02 26.87
N PRO A 84 1.27 -4.04 27.24
CA PRO A 84 2.58 -3.83 27.83
C PRO A 84 3.58 -3.25 26.83
N THR A 85 4.51 -2.46 27.33
CA THR A 85 5.64 -1.93 26.58
C THR A 85 6.86 -2.83 26.69
N ASP A 86 7.78 -2.74 25.73
CA ASP A 86 9.06 -3.46 25.68
C ASP A 86 8.92 -5.00 25.78
N SER A 87 7.75 -5.53 25.45
CA SER A 87 7.45 -6.96 25.39
C SER A 87 6.86 -7.35 24.05
N VAL A 88 7.06 -8.62 23.65
CA VAL A 88 6.40 -9.19 22.48
C VAL A 88 4.90 -9.27 22.72
N ILE A 89 4.14 -8.79 21.74
CA ILE A 89 2.69 -8.94 21.65
C ILE A 89 2.43 -9.73 20.38
N GLU A 90 1.94 -10.95 20.57
CA GLU A 90 1.49 -11.77 19.45
C GLU A 90 0.10 -11.33 19.02
N TYR A 91 -0.20 -11.42 17.73
CA TYR A 91 -1.53 -11.17 17.22
C TYR A 91 -1.91 -12.12 16.10
N ARG A 92 -3.22 -12.31 15.96
CA ARG A 92 -3.85 -13.12 14.93
C ARG A 92 -4.95 -12.30 14.25
N LEU A 93 -5.00 -12.37 12.93
CA LEU A 93 -6.09 -11.79 12.14
C LEU A 93 -6.77 -12.90 11.35
N GLU A 94 -8.08 -13.04 11.54
CA GLU A 94 -8.91 -13.92 10.72
C GLU A 94 -9.88 -13.08 9.90
N LEU A 95 -10.02 -13.41 8.62
CA LEU A 95 -10.95 -12.79 7.69
C LEU A 95 -12.11 -13.76 7.42
N LYS A 96 -13.33 -13.25 7.46
CA LYS A 96 -14.52 -14.02 7.07
C LYS A 96 -14.88 -13.76 5.62
N SER A 97 -14.92 -14.82 4.83
CA SER A 97 -15.45 -14.83 3.46
C SER A 97 -16.61 -15.82 3.38
N GLY A 98 -17.82 -15.33 3.07
CA GLY A 98 -19.04 -16.13 3.20
C GLY A 98 -19.23 -16.61 4.63
N ASP A 99 -19.30 -17.92 4.83
CA ASP A 99 -19.43 -18.55 6.16
C ASP A 99 -18.10 -19.08 6.73
N THR A 100 -16.98 -18.89 6.02
CA THR A 100 -15.68 -19.44 6.42
C THR A 100 -14.78 -18.36 7.00
N TRP A 101 -14.17 -18.67 8.15
CA TRP A 101 -13.07 -17.88 8.71
C TRP A 101 -11.74 -18.46 8.25
N GLN A 102 -10.82 -17.60 7.83
CA GLN A 102 -9.48 -17.98 7.41
C GLN A 102 -8.46 -17.05 8.06
N ASP A 103 -7.38 -17.64 8.59
CA ASP A 103 -6.25 -16.87 9.09
C ASP A 103 -5.49 -16.22 7.92
N ILE A 104 -5.07 -14.96 8.08
CA ILE A 104 -4.25 -14.29 7.06
C ILE A 104 -2.91 -14.98 6.80
N THR A 105 -2.35 -15.69 7.79
CA THR A 105 -1.11 -16.48 7.66
C THR A 105 -1.36 -17.81 6.95
N GLU A 106 -2.60 -18.31 6.90
CA GLU A 106 -2.95 -19.44 6.02
C GLU A 106 -3.15 -18.96 4.58
N LEU A 107 -3.66 -17.74 4.39
CA LEU A 107 -3.81 -17.10 3.09
C LEU A 107 -2.45 -16.69 2.49
N VAL A 108 -1.54 -16.19 3.31
CA VAL A 108 -0.20 -15.73 2.95
C VAL A 108 0.82 -16.23 4.01
N PRO A 109 1.30 -17.47 3.89
CA PRO A 109 2.24 -18.07 4.86
C PRO A 109 3.52 -17.29 5.05
N GLU A 110 3.97 -16.54 4.05
CA GLU A 110 5.21 -15.78 4.09
C GLU A 110 5.12 -14.48 4.89
N LEU A 111 3.97 -14.19 5.51
CA LEU A 111 3.87 -13.19 6.56
C LEU A 111 4.62 -13.60 7.83
N LEU A 112 4.84 -14.91 8.03
CA LEU A 112 5.59 -15.45 9.16
C LEU A 112 7.06 -15.64 8.79
N TYR A 113 7.95 -15.23 9.68
CA TYR A 113 9.35 -15.68 9.59
C TYR A 113 9.44 -17.18 9.91
N PRO A 114 10.51 -17.87 9.48
CA PRO A 114 10.70 -19.27 9.82
C PRO A 114 10.61 -19.51 11.33
N GLU A 115 9.96 -20.61 11.72
CA GLU A 115 9.75 -21.04 13.12
C GLU A 115 8.81 -20.15 13.96
N GLN A 116 8.16 -19.14 13.35
CA GLN A 116 7.09 -18.39 14.00
C GLN A 116 5.71 -18.99 13.68
N ASP A 117 4.86 -19.09 14.70
CA ASP A 117 3.47 -19.56 14.58
C ASP A 117 2.45 -18.41 14.66
N SER A 118 2.90 -17.18 14.92
CA SER A 118 2.06 -15.99 15.08
C SER A 118 2.77 -14.71 14.62
N LEU A 119 1.99 -13.71 14.22
CA LEU A 119 2.50 -12.38 13.90
C LEU A 119 2.80 -11.62 15.20
N GLN A 120 3.80 -10.75 15.18
CA GLN A 120 4.31 -10.14 16.41
C GLN A 120 4.64 -8.65 16.23
N PHE A 121 4.44 -7.87 17.27
CA PHE A 121 4.95 -6.50 17.37
C PHE A 121 5.38 -6.17 18.80
N ARG A 122 5.99 -5.00 18.98
CA ARG A 122 6.39 -4.45 20.29
C ARG A 122 6.03 -2.97 20.36
N ILE A 123 5.75 -2.49 21.58
CA ILE A 123 5.55 -1.06 21.86
C ILE A 123 6.77 -0.57 22.63
N PRO A 124 7.71 0.15 22.00
CA PRO A 124 8.94 0.58 22.67
C PRO A 124 8.67 1.73 23.64
N GLN A 125 9.17 1.67 24.88
CA GLN A 125 9.17 2.85 25.78
C GLN A 125 10.18 3.91 25.33
N ARG A 126 11.26 3.47 24.68
CA ARG A 126 12.32 4.33 24.16
C ARG A 126 12.71 3.87 22.78
N VAL A 127 12.85 4.83 21.88
CA VAL A 127 13.43 4.59 20.56
C VAL A 127 14.93 4.33 20.72
N ARG A 128 15.36 3.09 20.46
CA ARG A 128 16.77 2.67 20.54
C ARG A 128 17.40 2.55 19.16
N SER A 129 16.66 1.98 18.23
CA SER A 129 17.08 1.75 16.85
C SER A 129 15.93 2.14 15.91
N LEU A 130 16.26 2.67 14.75
CA LEU A 130 15.30 3.07 13.73
C LEU A 130 15.73 2.49 12.39
N LEU A 131 14.77 1.92 11.68
CA LEU A 131 14.90 1.75 10.24
C LEU A 131 14.30 3.00 9.59
N HIS A 132 15.06 3.63 8.71
CA HIS A 132 14.60 4.77 7.95
C HIS A 132 14.74 4.47 6.47
N GLY A 133 13.68 4.73 5.72
CA GLY A 133 13.64 4.53 4.28
C GLY A 133 12.95 5.69 3.59
N SER A 134 13.43 6.02 2.42
CA SER A 134 12.78 6.94 1.47
C SER A 134 13.12 6.48 0.05
N CYS A 135 12.42 7.02 -0.94
CA CYS A 135 12.81 6.91 -2.34
C CYS A 135 12.82 5.47 -2.89
N ARG A 136 11.69 4.78 -2.79
CA ARG A 136 11.55 3.39 -3.25
C ARG A 136 11.24 3.33 -4.75
N LYS A 137 12.18 3.79 -5.57
CA LYS A 137 12.00 3.89 -7.03
C LYS A 137 12.01 2.49 -7.67
N PRO A 138 10.89 1.97 -8.24
CA PRO A 138 10.79 0.56 -8.63
C PRO A 138 11.80 0.09 -9.68
N HIS A 139 12.22 1.01 -10.56
CA HIS A 139 13.13 0.69 -11.66
C HIS A 139 14.55 1.22 -11.43
N TYR A 140 14.91 1.56 -10.19
CA TYR A 140 16.29 1.83 -9.83
C TYR A 140 17.15 0.58 -9.98
N GLN A 141 18.42 0.75 -10.36
CA GLN A 141 19.37 -0.36 -10.46
C GLN A 141 19.88 -0.73 -9.07
N GLY A 142 19.10 -1.53 -8.34
CA GLY A 142 19.42 -2.00 -6.99
C GLY A 142 18.38 -2.96 -6.44
N THR A 143 18.62 -3.48 -5.23
CA THR A 143 17.59 -4.23 -4.48
C THR A 143 16.69 -3.27 -3.72
N ASP A 144 15.49 -3.75 -3.39
CA ASP A 144 14.53 -2.98 -2.59
C ASP A 144 15.00 -2.87 -1.13
N GLY A 145 15.13 -1.64 -0.63
CA GLY A 145 15.57 -1.40 0.75
C GLY A 145 14.65 -2.01 1.81
N VAL A 146 13.35 -2.17 1.52
CA VAL A 146 12.41 -2.84 2.44
C VAL A 146 12.69 -4.34 2.49
N VAL A 147 13.17 -4.95 1.40
CA VAL A 147 13.59 -6.36 1.37
C VAL A 147 14.87 -6.56 2.19
N GLU A 148 15.80 -5.60 2.17
CA GLU A 148 16.98 -5.67 3.04
C GLU A 148 16.62 -5.45 4.52
N ALA A 149 15.65 -4.59 4.82
CA ALA A 149 15.09 -4.46 6.16
C ALA A 149 14.45 -5.76 6.65
N ASP A 150 13.68 -6.43 5.81
CA ASP A 150 13.08 -7.74 6.10
C ASP A 150 14.13 -8.81 6.42
N LYS A 151 15.17 -8.93 5.59
CA LYS A 151 16.31 -9.83 5.85
C LYS A 151 17.05 -9.49 7.15
N TYR A 152 17.21 -8.21 7.46
CA TYR A 152 17.82 -7.76 8.71
C TYR A 152 16.99 -8.24 9.92
N LEU A 153 15.67 -8.05 9.89
CA LEU A 153 14.77 -8.54 10.93
C LEU A 153 14.80 -10.07 11.06
N GLN A 154 14.80 -10.80 9.95
CA GLN A 154 14.96 -12.26 9.94
C GLN A 154 16.27 -12.68 10.64
N GLY A 155 17.37 -11.98 10.35
CA GLY A 155 18.66 -12.22 10.99
C GLY A 155 18.64 -11.96 12.50
N LEU A 156 17.86 -10.99 12.97
CA LEU A 156 17.67 -10.74 14.40
C LEU A 156 16.84 -11.82 15.09
N ILE A 157 15.83 -12.38 14.42
CA ILE A 157 14.99 -13.46 14.97
C ILE A 157 15.82 -14.73 15.20
N ALA A 158 16.81 -15.00 14.34
CA ALA A 158 17.68 -16.16 14.46
C ALA A 158 18.71 -16.06 15.61
N LYS A 159 18.85 -14.89 16.26
CA LYS A 159 19.77 -14.67 17.39
C LYS A 159 19.08 -14.96 18.72
N GLU A 160 19.86 -15.24 19.77
CA GLU A 160 19.32 -15.38 21.11
C GLU A 160 18.74 -14.06 21.64
N HIS A 161 17.59 -14.14 22.34
CA HIS A 161 16.81 -12.98 22.80
C HIS A 161 17.63 -11.90 23.53
N SER A 162 18.65 -12.29 24.30
CA SER A 162 19.45 -11.34 25.10
C SER A 162 20.36 -10.44 24.27
N GLU A 163 20.69 -10.84 23.03
CA GLU A 163 21.56 -10.08 22.12
C GLU A 163 20.77 -9.11 21.24
N VAL A 164 19.44 -9.30 21.13
CA VAL A 164 18.59 -8.63 20.13
C VAL A 164 17.88 -7.41 20.67
N GLU A 165 17.76 -7.27 22.00
CA GLU A 165 16.86 -6.26 22.59
C GLU A 165 17.21 -4.81 22.21
N ASN A 166 18.48 -4.52 21.99
CA ASN A 166 18.94 -3.19 21.56
C ASN A 166 19.08 -3.06 20.02
N GLU A 167 19.12 -4.18 19.29
CA GLU A 167 19.26 -4.20 17.83
C GLU A 167 17.92 -4.16 17.10
N TRP A 168 16.85 -4.65 17.74
CA TRP A 168 15.51 -4.65 17.18
C TRP A 168 15.02 -3.21 16.91
N PRO A 169 14.62 -2.88 15.67
CA PRO A 169 14.12 -1.56 15.34
C PRO A 169 12.86 -1.22 16.13
N SER A 170 12.89 -0.06 16.78
CA SER A 170 11.74 0.48 17.51
C SER A 170 10.64 0.97 16.57
N MET A 171 11.01 1.42 15.37
CA MET A 171 10.08 1.91 14.36
C MET A 171 10.71 1.85 12.96
N LEU A 172 9.88 1.62 11.94
CA LEU A 172 10.20 1.92 10.54
C LEU A 172 9.63 3.30 10.18
N VAL A 173 10.50 4.24 9.82
CA VAL A 173 10.13 5.59 9.39
C VAL A 173 10.25 5.69 7.87
N MET A 174 9.13 5.95 7.19
CA MET A 174 9.08 6.18 5.76
C MET A 174 8.74 7.64 5.46
N SER A 175 9.75 8.47 5.18
CA SER A 175 9.61 9.93 5.14
C SER A 175 9.11 10.50 3.81
N GLY A 176 8.91 9.68 2.78
CA GLY A 176 8.44 10.12 1.47
C GLY A 176 8.71 9.12 0.36
N ASP A 177 8.21 9.42 -0.84
CA ASP A 177 8.50 8.72 -2.10
C ASP A 177 8.36 7.19 -2.02
N GLN A 178 7.27 6.75 -1.40
CA GLN A 178 6.88 5.33 -1.34
C GLN A 178 6.44 4.81 -2.71
N ILE A 179 5.96 5.71 -3.58
CA ILE A 179 5.72 5.47 -5.00
C ILE A 179 6.28 6.64 -5.80
N TYR A 180 6.57 6.40 -7.07
CA TYR A 180 6.95 7.42 -8.04
C TYR A 180 5.83 7.59 -9.04
N ALA A 181 5.32 8.82 -9.17
CA ALA A 181 4.18 9.12 -10.04
C ALA A 181 4.56 9.85 -11.32
N ASP A 182 5.71 10.51 -11.34
CA ASP A 182 6.19 11.38 -12.42
C ASP A 182 7.39 10.80 -13.19
N ASP A 183 7.86 9.62 -12.78
CA ASP A 183 8.95 8.87 -13.40
C ASP A 183 8.64 7.38 -13.27
N VAL A 184 7.88 6.86 -14.24
CA VAL A 184 7.36 5.49 -14.22
C VAL A 184 7.93 4.71 -15.40
N ALA A 185 8.60 3.58 -15.15
CA ALA A 185 9.06 2.74 -16.25
C ALA A 185 7.87 2.19 -17.06
N GLY A 186 7.99 2.13 -18.39
CA GLY A 186 6.89 1.64 -19.24
C GLY A 186 6.35 0.26 -18.86
N PRO A 187 7.20 -0.75 -18.52
CA PRO A 187 6.73 -2.03 -18.00
C PRO A 187 5.93 -1.91 -16.69
N MET A 188 6.33 -1.01 -15.78
CA MET A 188 5.59 -0.74 -14.54
C MET A 188 4.22 -0.12 -14.86
N LEU A 189 4.16 0.84 -15.78
CA LEU A 189 2.90 1.44 -16.20
C LEU A 189 1.95 0.42 -16.83
N SER A 190 2.49 -0.51 -17.62
CA SER A 190 1.71 -1.61 -18.17
C SER A 190 1.18 -2.56 -17.10
N ALA A 191 1.97 -2.87 -16.07
CA ALA A 191 1.51 -3.65 -14.92
C ALA A 191 0.41 -2.92 -14.13
N ILE A 192 0.56 -1.61 -13.94
CA ILE A 192 -0.45 -0.74 -13.29
C ILE A 192 -1.78 -0.82 -14.05
N HIS A 193 -1.79 -0.70 -15.38
CA HIS A 193 -3.01 -0.81 -16.18
C HIS A 193 -3.65 -2.21 -16.08
N GLN A 194 -2.84 -3.26 -16.06
CA GLN A 194 -3.33 -4.63 -15.86
C GLN A 194 -3.98 -4.80 -14.49
N VAL A 195 -3.35 -4.33 -13.41
CA VAL A 195 -3.91 -4.37 -12.05
C VAL A 195 -5.21 -3.58 -11.98
N ALA A 196 -5.26 -2.38 -12.57
CA ALA A 196 -6.48 -1.57 -12.60
C ALA A 196 -7.64 -2.31 -13.28
N ASN A 197 -7.36 -3.05 -14.36
CA ASN A 197 -8.35 -3.87 -15.04
C ASN A 197 -8.75 -5.11 -14.22
N ILE A 198 -7.78 -5.84 -13.66
CA ILE A 198 -8.01 -7.03 -12.81
C ILE A 198 -8.90 -6.68 -11.61
N LEU A 199 -8.57 -5.58 -10.93
CA LEU A 199 -9.31 -5.09 -9.78
C LEU A 199 -10.54 -4.24 -10.17
N GLN A 200 -10.87 -4.15 -11.46
CA GLN A 200 -12.09 -3.51 -11.96
C GLN A 200 -12.25 -2.06 -11.48
N PHE A 201 -11.18 -1.27 -11.55
CA PHE A 201 -11.23 0.12 -11.11
C PHE A 201 -12.28 0.93 -11.90
N PRO A 202 -13.03 1.81 -11.22
CA PRO A 202 -14.06 2.59 -11.86
C PRO A 202 -13.47 3.52 -12.93
N GLU A 203 -14.24 3.76 -13.99
CA GLU A 203 -13.83 4.70 -15.04
C GLU A 203 -13.86 6.13 -14.51
N GLU A 204 -12.70 6.75 -14.37
CA GLU A 204 -12.57 8.20 -14.11
C GLU A 204 -12.81 8.98 -15.42
N ARG A 205 -13.48 10.13 -15.32
CA ARG A 205 -13.70 11.05 -16.45
C ARG A 205 -13.23 12.45 -16.08
N TRP A 206 -12.39 13.02 -16.92
CA TRP A 206 -11.88 14.39 -16.79
C TRP A 206 -12.50 15.31 -17.83
N GLY A 207 -12.47 16.61 -17.55
CA GLY A 207 -12.98 17.64 -18.44
C GLY A 207 -14.49 17.65 -18.59
N THR A 208 -15.20 17.41 -17.49
CA THR A 208 -16.67 17.56 -17.42
C THR A 208 -17.11 19.02 -17.31
N ASP A 209 -16.18 19.93 -17.03
CA ASP A 209 -16.44 21.37 -16.96
C ASP A 209 -16.47 21.98 -18.38
N PRO A 210 -17.34 22.98 -18.63
CA PRO A 210 -17.51 23.57 -19.97
C PRO A 210 -16.24 24.16 -20.58
N ASP A 211 -15.29 24.59 -19.75
CA ASP A 211 -14.06 25.27 -20.15
C ASP A 211 -12.85 24.33 -20.20
N SER A 212 -13.06 23.00 -20.20
CA SER A 212 -11.97 22.04 -20.21
C SER A 212 -11.47 21.74 -21.63
N ASP A 213 -10.18 21.95 -21.86
CA ASP A 213 -9.51 21.64 -23.13
C ASP A 213 -9.23 20.14 -23.32
N VAL A 214 -9.45 19.30 -22.29
CA VAL A 214 -9.19 17.86 -22.32
C VAL A 214 -10.37 17.11 -21.73
N THR A 215 -11.19 16.49 -22.58
CA THR A 215 -12.23 15.55 -22.18
C THR A 215 -11.77 14.13 -22.51
N MET A 216 -11.52 13.33 -21.48
CA MET A 216 -11.03 11.95 -21.64
C MET A 216 -11.42 11.10 -20.43
N SER A 217 -11.64 9.80 -20.64
CA SER A 217 -11.77 8.83 -19.57
C SER A 217 -10.46 8.09 -19.28
N SER A 218 -10.34 7.49 -18.10
CA SER A 218 -9.23 6.57 -17.77
C SER A 218 -9.14 5.39 -18.74
N GLY A 219 -10.27 4.86 -19.23
CA GLY A 219 -10.29 3.78 -20.23
C GLY A 219 -9.76 4.24 -21.60
N GLU A 220 -10.13 5.44 -22.03
CA GLU A 220 -9.61 6.08 -23.25
C GLU A 220 -8.12 6.39 -23.12
N LEU A 221 -7.70 6.88 -21.96
CA LEU A 221 -6.30 7.15 -21.61
C LEU A 221 -5.43 5.90 -21.76
N TYR A 222 -5.87 4.73 -21.27
CA TYR A 222 -5.07 3.50 -21.33
C TYR A 222 -4.93 2.96 -22.76
N GLN A 223 -5.87 3.30 -23.65
CA GLN A 223 -5.85 2.88 -25.06
C GLN A 223 -5.25 3.93 -26.01
N HIS A 224 -4.96 5.13 -25.50
CA HIS A 224 -4.45 6.22 -26.32
C HIS A 224 -3.09 5.85 -26.95
N PRO A 225 -2.82 6.21 -28.22
CA PRO A 225 -1.52 5.92 -28.85
C PRO A 225 -0.33 6.50 -28.06
N ASP A 226 -0.55 7.64 -27.40
CA ASP A 226 0.47 8.34 -26.61
C ASP A 226 0.50 7.89 -25.12
N SER A 227 -0.24 6.84 -24.76
CA SER A 227 -0.35 6.35 -23.37
C SER A 227 0.97 5.82 -22.79
N TYR A 228 1.97 5.56 -23.65
CA TYR A 228 3.29 5.09 -23.25
C TYR A 228 4.39 5.92 -23.93
N TYR A 229 5.32 6.42 -23.14
CA TYR A 229 6.49 7.22 -23.53
C TYR A 229 6.20 8.53 -24.26
N GLN A 230 4.93 8.94 -24.33
CA GLN A 230 4.47 10.21 -24.92
C GLN A 230 3.34 10.82 -24.08
N ARG A 231 3.22 10.45 -22.80
CA ARG A 231 2.08 10.88 -21.96
C ARG A 231 2.10 12.36 -21.67
N ASP A 232 3.24 13.02 -21.81
CA ASP A 232 3.37 14.47 -21.71
C ASP A 232 2.49 15.22 -22.72
N GLN A 233 2.18 14.58 -23.87
CA GLN A 233 1.25 15.11 -24.88
C GLN A 233 -0.21 15.11 -24.41
N LEU A 234 -0.54 14.35 -23.37
CA LEU A 234 -1.90 14.23 -22.81
C LEU A 234 -2.20 15.26 -21.73
N LEU A 235 -1.20 16.03 -21.32
CA LEU A 235 -1.33 17.03 -20.28
C LEU A 235 -2.04 18.30 -20.79
N PRO A 236 -2.91 18.94 -19.97
CA PRO A 236 -3.58 20.18 -20.35
C PRO A 236 -2.57 21.27 -20.72
N CYS A 237 -2.77 21.91 -21.88
CA CYS A 237 -1.94 22.99 -22.36
C CYS A 237 -2.64 24.36 -22.17
N THR A 238 -2.63 24.93 -20.97
CA THR A 238 -3.22 26.27 -20.76
C THR A 238 -2.29 27.40 -21.21
N GLU A 239 -2.85 28.53 -21.68
CA GLU A 239 -2.08 29.74 -22.02
C GLU A 239 -1.38 30.37 -20.79
N ASP A 240 -1.97 30.23 -19.60
CA ASP A 240 -1.36 30.69 -18.34
C ASP A 240 -0.14 29.88 -17.91
N ASN A 241 -0.07 28.59 -18.26
CA ASN A 241 1.17 27.81 -18.13
C ASN A 241 2.29 28.37 -19.03
N ARG A 242 1.97 29.03 -20.15
CA ARG A 242 3.00 29.71 -20.96
C ARG A 242 3.49 31.00 -20.30
N ASN A 243 2.60 31.74 -19.63
CA ASN A 243 2.90 33.04 -19.03
C ASN A 243 3.58 32.93 -17.65
N LEU A 244 3.17 32.01 -16.78
CA LEU A 244 3.84 31.76 -15.49
C LEU A 244 5.27 31.23 -15.69
N VAL A 245 5.45 30.32 -16.65
CA VAL A 245 6.76 29.80 -17.06
C VAL A 245 7.64 30.90 -17.66
N LYS A 246 7.07 31.83 -18.45
CA LYS A 246 7.79 33.00 -18.99
C LYS A 246 8.20 34.02 -17.93
N THR A 247 7.34 34.26 -16.93
CA THR A 247 7.45 35.42 -16.04
C THR A 247 8.32 35.15 -14.81
N LEU A 248 8.36 33.92 -14.31
CA LEU A 248 9.18 33.56 -13.14
C LEU A 248 10.53 32.91 -13.50
N PHE A 249 10.66 32.31 -14.69
CA PHE A 249 11.84 31.51 -15.06
C PHE A 249 12.19 31.68 -16.55
N GLY A 250 12.50 32.92 -16.94
CA GLY A 250 12.83 33.30 -18.31
C GLY A 250 13.68 32.27 -19.06
N GLY A 251 13.03 31.50 -19.94
CA GLY A 251 13.70 30.76 -21.02
C GLY A 251 13.47 29.25 -21.13
N ALA A 252 12.88 28.55 -20.15
CA ALA A 252 12.66 27.10 -20.26
C ALA A 252 11.20 26.73 -20.04
N LYS A 253 10.57 26.06 -21.01
CA LYS A 253 9.31 25.31 -20.80
C LYS A 253 9.55 24.35 -19.64
N LYS A 254 9.08 24.67 -18.44
CA LYS A 254 9.04 23.68 -17.37
C LYS A 254 7.75 22.87 -17.55
N PRO A 255 7.84 21.54 -17.74
CA PRO A 255 6.65 20.70 -17.78
C PRO A 255 5.89 20.77 -16.43
N ILE A 256 4.65 20.29 -16.42
CA ILE A 256 3.83 20.16 -15.19
C ILE A 256 4.56 19.34 -14.12
N PHE A 257 5.45 18.43 -14.55
CA PHE A 257 6.31 17.64 -13.69
C PHE A 257 7.67 18.32 -13.44
N THR A 258 8.18 18.14 -12.22
CA THR A 258 9.53 18.59 -11.83
C THR A 258 10.62 17.60 -12.26
N SER A 259 10.25 16.37 -12.64
CA SER A 259 11.16 15.34 -13.17
C SER A 259 11.64 15.67 -14.59
N THR A 260 12.88 15.25 -14.89
CA THR A 260 13.47 15.31 -16.24
C THR A 260 13.19 14.04 -17.07
N ASN A 261 12.57 13.02 -16.46
CA ASN A 261 12.22 11.73 -17.06
C ASN A 261 10.70 11.49 -17.00
N ALA A 262 9.91 12.43 -17.52
CA ALA A 262 8.45 12.45 -17.39
C ALA A 262 7.68 11.79 -18.56
N ASP A 263 8.37 11.07 -19.45
CA ASP A 263 7.78 10.43 -20.64
C ASP A 263 6.62 9.48 -20.28
N ASN A 264 6.69 8.91 -19.08
CA ASN A 264 5.62 8.13 -18.44
C ASN A 264 5.38 8.66 -17.02
N HIS A 265 4.11 8.92 -16.72
CA HIS A 265 3.65 9.38 -15.43
C HIS A 265 2.21 8.91 -15.18
N LEU A 266 1.82 8.81 -13.91
CA LEU A 266 0.46 8.47 -13.49
C LEU A 266 -0.44 9.69 -13.63
N ILE A 267 -1.66 9.46 -14.09
CA ILE A 267 -2.69 10.47 -14.34
C ILE A 267 -3.94 10.14 -13.52
N SER A 268 -4.42 8.90 -13.55
CA SER A 268 -5.68 8.51 -12.91
C SER A 268 -5.51 8.08 -11.46
N LEU A 269 -6.51 8.33 -10.59
CA LEU A 269 -6.52 7.80 -9.22
C LEU A 269 -6.33 6.28 -9.21
N GLY A 270 -6.93 5.57 -10.16
CA GLY A 270 -6.72 4.15 -10.37
C GLY A 270 -5.25 3.80 -10.58
N GLU A 271 -4.50 4.56 -11.39
CA GLU A 271 -3.07 4.36 -11.58
C GLU A 271 -2.27 4.57 -10.29
N TYR A 272 -2.61 5.60 -9.50
CA TYR A 272 -1.98 5.82 -8.17
C TYR A 272 -2.24 4.65 -7.22
N MET A 273 -3.48 4.18 -7.13
CA MET A 273 -3.85 3.07 -6.25
C MET A 273 -3.21 1.75 -6.68
N ALA A 274 -3.21 1.45 -7.99
CA ALA A 274 -2.54 0.25 -8.51
C ALA A 274 -1.03 0.30 -8.29
N CYS A 275 -0.38 1.46 -8.50
CA CYS A 275 1.05 1.63 -8.22
C CYS A 275 1.38 1.40 -6.73
N TYR A 276 0.55 1.96 -5.84
CA TYR A 276 0.70 1.74 -4.40
C TYR A 276 0.49 0.27 -4.02
N LEU A 277 -0.56 -0.38 -4.53
CA LEU A 277 -0.81 -1.79 -4.27
C LEU A 277 0.31 -2.69 -4.80
N LEU A 278 0.83 -2.46 -6.00
CA LEU A 278 1.98 -3.20 -6.53
C LEU A 278 3.25 -3.06 -5.67
N SER A 279 3.36 -1.95 -4.93
CA SER A 279 4.47 -1.74 -4.00
C SER A 279 4.35 -2.58 -2.73
N TRP A 280 3.12 -2.94 -2.31
CA TRP A 280 2.86 -3.59 -1.01
C TRP A 280 2.25 -4.98 -1.11
N SER A 281 1.72 -5.34 -2.27
CA SER A 281 1.06 -6.62 -2.53
C SER A 281 2.06 -7.62 -3.09
N LYS A 282 2.20 -8.75 -2.41
CA LYS A 282 2.93 -9.90 -2.94
C LYS A 282 2.13 -10.65 -4.01
N THR A 283 0.80 -10.57 -3.96
CA THR A 283 -0.10 -11.40 -4.76
C THR A 283 -0.51 -10.79 -6.09
N LEU A 284 -0.36 -9.47 -6.28
CA LEU A 284 -0.65 -8.80 -7.55
C LEU A 284 0.54 -8.75 -8.54
N GLY A 285 1.77 -8.92 -8.05
CA GLY A 285 3.00 -8.85 -8.84
C GLY A 285 3.65 -10.19 -9.17
N SER A 286 3.00 -11.31 -8.81
CA SER A 286 3.47 -12.68 -9.06
C SER A 286 2.78 -13.35 -10.23
#